data_AF-A0AA97E7A7-F1
#
_entry.id   AF-A0AA97E7A7-F1
#
_cell.length_a   1.000
_cell.length_b   1.000
_cell.length_c   1.000
_cell.angle_alpha   90.00
_cell.angle_beta   90.00
_cell.angle_gamma   90.00
#
_symmetry.space_group_name_H-M   'P 1'
#
loop_
_entity.id
_entity.type
_entity.pdbx_description
1 polymer ?
#
loop_
_entity_poly.entity_id
_entity_poly.type
_entity_poly.pdbx_seq_one_letter_code
_entity_poly.pdbx_strand_id
1 'polypeptide(L)'
;MRTFFTGLALLLVSPVLLASTIYKYVDSNGVVTYTDKETKGAEIFVFRDAMVETFDKDVYVTTDKHAGGETLVVHNDLYAPVEVELSIESAKNLIGVPAKPVRWILQPRQQMRLLTLAPEVGAGPPSYSYKLRHAVGDPRAKHALKDYPLPWQGGPFRVTQGPGGGYSHTGAKGRYAIDIAMPEGTPIVASRPGVVVKTENNQSGRGTNPSGNFVRLLHDDGTMSVYLHLKHRSVVVQEGQRVNVGTPLGKSGNTGNSTGPHLHFVVQKNVGLDTISIPFAFTQAVDRLPNFAVGGEP
;
A
#
# COMPACT_ATOMS: atom_id res chain seq x y z
N MET A 1 -36.39 -0.91 52.07
CA MET A 1 -35.84 0.39 51.63
C MET A 1 -34.34 0.22 51.39
N ARG A 2 -33.79 0.70 50.26
CA ARG A 2 -32.36 0.69 49.87
C ARG A 2 -31.57 -0.64 50.04
N THR A 3 -31.43 -1.38 48.95
CA THR A 3 -30.29 -2.31 48.74
C THR A 3 -29.05 -1.52 48.33
N PHE A 4 -27.90 -1.77 48.97
CA PHE A 4 -26.60 -1.24 48.53
C PHE A 4 -25.96 -2.18 47.50
N PHE A 5 -25.40 -1.63 46.44
CA PHE A 5 -24.47 -2.32 45.53
C PHE A 5 -23.09 -1.68 45.65
N THR A 6 -22.11 -2.44 46.13
CA THR A 6 -20.69 -2.04 46.15
C THR A 6 -20.05 -2.29 44.79
N GLY A 7 -19.99 -1.27 43.94
CA GLY A 7 -19.29 -1.34 42.65
C GLY A 7 -17.78 -1.24 42.83
N LEU A 8 -17.05 -2.31 42.47
CA LEU A 8 -15.59 -2.33 42.45
C LEU A 8 -15.06 -1.49 41.26
N ALA A 9 -14.41 -0.36 41.54
CA ALA A 9 -13.89 0.53 40.50
C ALA A 9 -12.59 -0.02 39.88
N LEU A 10 -12.69 -0.60 38.68
CA LEU A 10 -11.54 -1.11 37.95
C LEU A 10 -10.88 0.00 37.11
N LEU A 11 -9.72 0.49 37.54
CA LEU A 11 -8.94 1.54 36.86
C LEU A 11 -8.24 0.99 35.60
N LEU A 12 -8.95 1.02 34.46
CA LEU A 12 -8.41 0.64 33.15
C LEU A 12 -7.56 1.76 32.52
N VAL A 13 -6.25 1.74 32.80
CA VAL A 13 -5.25 2.61 32.15
C VAL A 13 -5.22 2.33 30.64
N SER A 14 -5.60 3.33 29.84
CA SER A 14 -5.72 3.19 28.38
C SER A 14 -4.44 3.63 27.64
N PRO A 15 -3.63 2.73 27.05
CA PRO A 15 -2.32 3.07 26.50
C PRO A 15 -2.42 4.09 25.36
N VAL A 16 -1.55 5.11 25.37
CA VAL A 16 -1.43 6.09 24.28
C VAL A 16 -0.80 5.40 23.09
N LEU A 17 -1.53 5.32 21.97
CA LEU A 17 -0.99 4.81 20.71
C LEU A 17 -0.32 5.96 19.97
N LEU A 18 1.01 5.92 19.96
CA LEU A 18 1.86 6.75 19.11
C LEU A 18 1.73 6.32 17.64
N ALA A 19 2.29 7.11 16.71
CA ALA A 19 2.43 6.70 15.32
C ALA A 19 3.18 5.36 15.24
N SER A 20 2.70 4.42 14.43
CA SER A 20 3.22 3.06 14.33
C SER A 20 4.69 3.05 13.89
N THR A 21 5.61 2.82 14.84
CA THR A 21 7.03 2.66 14.57
C THR A 21 7.27 1.32 13.88
N ILE A 22 7.93 1.35 12.73
CA ILE A 22 8.33 0.14 12.01
C ILE A 22 9.79 -0.20 12.36
N TYR A 23 10.04 -1.45 12.69
CA TYR A 23 11.33 -1.96 13.12
C TYR A 23 11.91 -2.92 12.07
N LYS A 24 13.21 -2.78 11.79
CA LYS A 24 14.00 -3.68 10.94
C LYS A 24 14.84 -4.60 11.81
N TYR A 25 14.79 -5.90 11.59
CA TYR A 25 15.85 -6.80 12.06
C TYR A 25 16.33 -7.71 10.93
N VAL A 26 17.50 -8.33 11.14
CA VAL A 26 18.04 -9.38 10.29
C VAL A 26 18.15 -10.62 11.16
N ASP A 27 17.60 -11.75 10.71
CA ASP A 27 17.70 -13.00 11.47
C ASP A 27 19.06 -13.69 11.28
N SER A 28 19.27 -14.82 11.97
CA SER A 28 20.51 -15.62 11.87
C SER A 28 20.78 -16.20 10.48
N ASN A 29 19.80 -16.14 9.57
CA ASN A 29 19.87 -16.65 8.20
C ASN A 29 20.06 -15.51 7.18
N GLY A 30 20.21 -14.25 7.64
CA GLY A 30 20.32 -13.07 6.79
C GLY A 30 18.98 -12.48 6.30
N VAL A 31 17.84 -12.99 6.79
CA VAL A 31 16.51 -12.55 6.34
C VAL A 31 16.13 -11.23 7.00
N VAL A 32 16.06 -10.16 6.20
CA VAL A 32 15.67 -8.83 6.67
C VAL A 32 14.15 -8.74 6.86
N THR A 33 13.70 -8.74 8.11
CA THR A 33 12.27 -8.63 8.46
C THR A 33 11.90 -7.19 8.83
N TYR A 34 10.74 -6.73 8.34
CA TYR A 34 10.10 -5.47 8.75
C TYR A 34 8.83 -5.78 9.56
N THR A 35 8.66 -5.15 10.73
CA THR A 35 7.58 -5.43 11.70
C THR A 35 7.05 -4.16 12.40
N ASP A 36 5.79 -4.17 12.83
CA ASP A 36 5.11 -3.13 13.61
C ASP A 36 5.36 -3.22 15.12
N LYS A 37 6.14 -4.21 15.56
CA LYS A 37 6.40 -4.52 16.98
C LYS A 37 7.88 -4.43 17.31
N GLU A 38 8.18 -3.76 18.42
CA GLU A 38 9.53 -3.68 18.96
C GLU A 38 10.12 -5.08 19.15
N THR A 39 11.31 -5.29 18.58
CA THR A 39 11.99 -6.58 18.54
C THR A 39 13.43 -6.37 19.01
N LYS A 40 13.94 -7.25 19.88
CA LYS A 40 15.27 -7.08 20.49
C LYS A 40 16.38 -7.08 19.42
N GLY A 41 17.11 -5.99 19.33
CA GLY A 41 18.16 -5.79 18.31
C GLY A 41 17.65 -5.24 16.97
N ALA A 42 16.39 -4.79 16.90
CA ALA A 42 15.83 -4.19 15.70
C ALA A 42 16.06 -2.66 15.65
N GLU A 43 16.37 -2.14 14.46
CA GLU A 43 16.56 -0.72 14.17
C GLU A 43 15.22 -0.03 13.86
N ILE A 44 15.04 1.22 14.30
CA ILE A 44 13.89 2.04 13.88
C ILE A 44 14.03 2.38 12.39
N PHE A 45 12.97 2.15 11.63
CA PHE A 45 12.96 2.33 10.19
C PHE A 45 12.38 3.68 9.79
N VAL A 46 13.09 4.39 8.91
CA VAL A 46 12.59 5.60 8.26
C VAL A 46 12.61 5.39 6.76
N PHE A 47 11.42 5.31 6.17
CA PHE A 47 11.23 5.02 4.75
C PHE A 47 11.80 6.15 3.88
N ARG A 48 12.75 5.81 2.99
CA ARG A 48 13.26 6.68 1.92
C ARG A 48 13.49 5.88 0.65
N ASP A 49 12.40 5.50 0.00
CA ASP A 49 12.39 5.09 -1.40
C ASP A 49 11.01 5.41 -1.98
N ALA A 50 10.97 5.93 -3.20
CA ALA A 50 9.81 6.64 -3.72
C ALA A 50 9.06 5.78 -4.74
N MET A 51 8.24 4.82 -4.28
CA MET A 51 7.18 4.26 -5.12
C MET A 51 5.91 5.10 -4.91
N VAL A 52 5.70 6.08 -5.80
CA VAL A 52 4.66 7.12 -5.65
C VAL A 52 3.37 6.69 -6.33
N GLU A 53 2.59 5.88 -5.61
CA GLU A 53 1.15 5.77 -5.80
C GLU A 53 0.47 6.64 -4.74
N THR A 54 -0.37 7.58 -5.16
CA THR A 54 -1.18 8.41 -4.25
C THR A 54 -2.66 8.16 -4.49
N PHE A 55 -3.40 7.97 -3.40
CA PHE A 55 -4.85 7.73 -3.42
C PHE A 55 -5.63 8.91 -2.82
N ASP A 56 -4.99 10.08 -2.65
CA ASP A 56 -5.56 11.29 -2.02
C ASP A 56 -6.83 11.83 -2.72
N LYS A 57 -7.04 11.43 -3.99
CA LYS A 57 -8.26 11.74 -4.77
C LYS A 57 -9.35 10.67 -4.65
N ASP A 58 -8.98 9.45 -4.28
CA ASP A 58 -9.87 8.31 -4.12
C ASP A 58 -10.26 8.08 -2.64
N VAL A 59 -9.51 8.64 -1.68
CA VAL A 59 -9.70 8.47 -0.24
C VAL A 59 -9.63 9.83 0.46
N TYR A 60 -10.80 10.40 0.76
CA TYR A 60 -10.97 11.80 1.20
C TYR A 60 -12.05 11.97 2.27
N VAL A 61 -12.22 13.19 2.79
CA VAL A 61 -13.23 13.56 3.79
C VAL A 61 -14.19 14.60 3.23
N THR A 62 -15.49 14.43 3.47
CA THR A 62 -16.51 15.50 3.32
C THR A 62 -17.15 15.82 4.67
N THR A 63 -17.82 16.97 4.76
CA THR A 63 -18.42 17.49 6.00
C THR A 63 -19.92 17.69 5.86
N ASP A 64 -20.71 16.79 6.45
CA ASP A 64 -22.17 16.91 6.57
C ASP A 64 -22.50 17.91 7.70
N LYS A 65 -22.87 19.16 7.38
CA LYS A 65 -23.28 20.16 8.38
C LYS A 65 -24.76 20.02 8.76
N HIS A 66 -25.09 20.18 10.04
CA HIS A 66 -26.45 20.05 10.59
C HIS A 66 -26.66 20.96 11.82
N ALA A 67 -27.90 21.07 12.31
CA ALA A 67 -28.22 21.99 13.40
C ALA A 67 -27.46 21.69 14.72
N GLY A 68 -27.03 20.45 14.92
CA GLY A 68 -26.25 20.02 16.10
C GLY A 68 -24.73 20.09 15.92
N GLY A 69 -24.22 20.62 14.80
CA GLY A 69 -22.78 20.63 14.49
C GLY A 69 -22.48 20.08 13.10
N GLU A 70 -21.48 19.21 12.99
CA GLU A 70 -21.10 18.63 11.71
C GLU A 70 -20.46 17.25 11.83
N THR A 71 -20.66 16.42 10.80
CA THR A 71 -20.19 15.05 10.73
C THR A 71 -19.19 14.88 9.59
N LEU A 72 -18.00 14.37 9.91
CA LEU A 72 -16.99 14.01 8.94
C LEU A 72 -17.28 12.63 8.36
N VAL A 73 -17.46 12.60 7.05
CA VAL A 73 -17.68 11.39 6.24
C VAL A 73 -16.37 11.07 5.53
N VAL A 74 -15.78 9.91 5.81
CA VAL A 74 -14.63 9.41 5.05
C VAL A 74 -15.15 8.58 3.88
N HIS A 75 -14.58 8.81 2.70
CA HIS A 75 -14.90 8.10 1.46
C HIS A 75 -13.74 7.21 1.05
N ASN A 76 -14.07 6.06 0.46
CA ASN A 76 -13.13 5.17 -0.22
C ASN A 76 -13.71 4.80 -1.60
N ASP A 77 -13.31 5.54 -2.63
CA ASP A 77 -13.67 5.28 -4.01
C ASP A 77 -12.81 4.17 -4.68
N LEU A 78 -11.84 3.58 -3.97
CA LEU A 78 -11.09 2.43 -4.47
C LEU A 78 -11.94 1.14 -4.48
N TYR A 79 -11.58 0.24 -5.40
CA TYR A 79 -12.10 -1.12 -5.47
C TYR A 79 -11.35 -2.11 -4.53
N ALA A 80 -10.74 -1.57 -3.48
CA ALA A 80 -10.01 -2.28 -2.44
C ALA A 80 -10.44 -1.79 -1.05
N PRO A 81 -10.30 -2.60 0.02
CA PRO A 81 -10.36 -2.08 1.38
C PRO A 81 -9.26 -1.05 1.60
N VAL A 82 -9.50 -0.09 2.49
CA VAL A 82 -8.52 0.94 2.87
C VAL A 82 -8.56 1.13 4.38
N GLU A 83 -7.40 0.95 5.04
CA GLU A 83 -7.22 1.43 6.42
C GLU A 83 -7.07 2.95 6.41
N VAL A 84 -7.80 3.64 7.28
CA VAL A 84 -7.71 5.09 7.48
C VAL A 84 -7.43 5.42 8.95
N GLU A 85 -6.80 6.56 9.17
CA GLU A 85 -6.63 7.20 10.47
C GLU A 85 -7.01 8.68 10.33
N LEU A 86 -8.06 9.10 11.04
CA LEU A 86 -8.56 10.47 11.05
C LEU A 86 -8.23 11.13 12.40
N SER A 87 -7.41 12.18 12.35
CA SER A 87 -7.07 13.03 13.49
C SER A 87 -7.74 14.39 13.37
N ILE A 88 -8.19 14.93 14.51
CA ILE A 88 -8.57 16.34 14.65
C ILE A 88 -7.40 17.08 15.29
N GLU A 89 -7.05 18.23 14.72
CA GLU A 89 -5.92 19.07 15.09
C GLU A 89 -6.41 20.50 15.36
N SER A 90 -5.70 21.26 16.20
CA SER A 90 -5.98 22.68 16.49
C SER A 90 -7.41 23.02 16.96
N ALA A 91 -8.15 22.05 17.52
CA ALA A 91 -9.54 22.22 17.91
C ALA A 91 -9.75 23.26 19.02
N LYS A 92 -10.82 24.08 18.90
CA LYS A 92 -11.27 25.07 19.88
C LYS A 92 -12.78 25.14 19.89
N ASN A 93 -13.37 25.34 21.07
CA ASN A 93 -14.82 25.53 21.29
C ASN A 93 -15.66 24.38 20.69
N LEU A 94 -15.19 23.14 20.85
CA LEU A 94 -15.73 21.95 20.20
C LEU A 94 -15.79 20.76 21.16
N ILE A 95 -16.95 20.10 21.21
CA ILE A 95 -17.17 18.82 21.88
C ILE A 95 -17.25 17.67 20.87
N GLY A 96 -17.03 16.44 21.33
CA GLY A 96 -16.95 15.24 20.48
C GLY A 96 -15.57 14.98 19.87
N VAL A 97 -14.59 15.88 20.08
CA VAL A 97 -13.19 15.68 19.64
C VAL A 97 -12.59 14.45 20.35
N PRO A 98 -12.11 13.42 19.63
CA PRO A 98 -11.59 12.22 20.25
C PRO A 98 -10.15 12.42 20.74
N ALA A 99 -9.84 11.90 21.93
CA ALA A 99 -8.51 12.05 22.55
C ALA A 99 -7.38 11.26 21.86
N LYS A 100 -7.70 10.47 20.81
CA LYS A 100 -6.78 9.70 19.98
C LYS A 100 -7.32 9.68 18.53
N PRO A 101 -6.47 9.50 17.51
CA PRO A 101 -6.92 9.35 16.12
C PRO A 101 -7.92 8.19 15.97
N VAL A 102 -8.96 8.41 15.16
CA VAL A 102 -9.96 7.37 14.88
C VAL A 102 -9.46 6.51 13.72
N ARG A 103 -9.20 5.23 13.97
CA ARG A 103 -8.85 4.26 12.91
C ARG A 103 -10.06 3.46 12.46
N TRP A 104 -10.15 3.21 11.16
CA TRP A 104 -11.14 2.30 10.58
C TRP A 104 -10.60 1.61 9.32
N ILE A 105 -11.27 0.55 8.86
CA ILE A 105 -10.99 -0.10 7.58
C ILE A 105 -12.25 -0.04 6.72
N LEU A 106 -12.29 0.93 5.81
CA LEU A 106 -13.39 1.09 4.86
C LEU A 106 -13.31 -0.05 3.84
N GLN A 107 -14.48 -0.59 3.49
CA GLN A 107 -14.63 -1.58 2.42
C GLN A 107 -14.55 -0.90 1.03
N PRO A 108 -14.35 -1.67 -0.06
CA PRO A 108 -14.38 -1.12 -1.41
C PRO A 108 -15.64 -0.28 -1.66
N ARG A 109 -15.49 0.89 -2.29
CA ARG A 109 -16.59 1.81 -2.62
C ARG A 109 -17.44 2.27 -1.42
N GLN A 110 -16.93 2.19 -0.20
CA GLN A 110 -17.66 2.59 1.02
C GLN A 110 -17.48 4.07 1.35
N GLN A 111 -18.55 4.72 1.80
CA GLN A 111 -18.52 5.96 2.58
C GLN A 111 -18.92 5.66 4.04
N MET A 112 -18.31 6.36 5.01
CA MET A 112 -18.61 6.18 6.44
C MET A 112 -18.56 7.51 7.20
N ARG A 113 -19.64 7.81 7.93
CA ARG A 113 -19.68 8.82 8.99
C ARG A 113 -18.78 8.37 10.13
N LEU A 114 -17.57 8.90 10.21
CA LEU A 114 -16.52 8.42 11.12
C LEU A 114 -16.43 9.23 12.42
N LEU A 115 -16.80 10.52 12.38
CA LEU A 115 -16.77 11.41 13.54
C LEU A 115 -17.83 12.49 13.44
N THR A 116 -18.49 12.83 14.55
CA THR A 116 -19.37 14.00 14.66
C THR A 116 -18.82 14.95 15.71
N LEU A 117 -18.71 16.22 15.34
CA LEU A 117 -18.24 17.32 16.17
C LEU A 117 -19.40 18.30 16.40
N ALA A 118 -19.50 18.86 17.59
CA ALA A 118 -20.52 19.87 17.91
C ALA A 118 -19.89 21.10 18.59
N PRO A 119 -20.45 22.31 18.41
CA PRO A 119 -19.99 23.51 19.11
C PRO A 119 -20.15 23.34 20.63
N GLU A 120 -19.20 23.85 21.40
CA GLU A 120 -19.29 23.90 22.85
C GLU A 120 -20.20 25.06 23.29
N VAL A 121 -21.19 24.76 24.15
CA VAL A 121 -22.25 25.72 24.50
C VAL A 121 -21.69 26.84 25.39
N GLY A 122 -21.82 28.09 24.94
CA GLY A 122 -21.28 29.26 25.63
C GLY A 122 -19.79 29.53 25.38
N ALA A 123 -19.12 28.68 24.61
CA ALA A 123 -17.78 28.93 24.10
C ALA A 123 -17.81 29.84 22.85
N GLY A 124 -16.63 30.23 22.36
CA GLY A 124 -16.50 31.05 21.15
C GLY A 124 -16.81 30.28 19.84
N PRO A 125 -16.57 30.89 18.66
CA PRO A 125 -16.75 30.21 17.39
C PRO A 125 -15.93 28.91 17.29
N PRO A 126 -16.52 27.78 16.89
CA PRO A 126 -15.81 26.50 16.73
C PRO A 126 -14.79 26.57 15.59
N SER A 127 -13.62 25.97 15.80
CA SER A 127 -12.56 25.88 14.77
C SER A 127 -11.67 24.65 14.97
N TYR A 128 -11.24 24.02 13.88
CA TYR A 128 -10.30 22.90 13.88
C TYR A 128 -9.66 22.75 12.48
N SER A 129 -8.61 21.94 12.40
CA SER A 129 -8.15 21.29 11.17
C SER A 129 -8.25 19.77 11.34
N TYR A 130 -8.24 19.01 10.24
CA TYR A 130 -8.16 17.55 10.31
C TYR A 130 -7.00 17.02 9.49
N LYS A 131 -6.56 15.81 9.82
CA LYS A 131 -5.53 15.08 9.09
C LYS A 131 -6.01 13.66 8.85
N LEU A 132 -6.11 13.30 7.57
CA LEU A 132 -6.37 11.94 7.12
C LEU A 132 -5.05 11.27 6.75
N ARG A 133 -4.81 10.06 7.24
CA ARG A 133 -3.83 9.11 6.70
C ARG A 133 -4.57 7.89 6.20
N HIS A 134 -4.05 7.23 5.17
CA HIS A 134 -4.66 6.03 4.63
C HIS A 134 -3.63 5.05 4.04
N ALA A 135 -3.97 3.77 3.95
CA ALA A 135 -3.23 2.77 3.17
C ALA A 135 -4.16 1.73 2.57
N VAL A 136 -3.88 1.35 1.33
CA VAL A 136 -4.66 0.39 0.54
C VAL A 136 -4.43 -1.06 1.01
N GLY A 137 -5.50 -1.86 1.03
CA GLY A 137 -5.55 -3.21 1.58
C GLY A 137 -6.00 -3.24 3.05
N ASP A 138 -6.31 -4.44 3.56
CA ASP A 138 -6.68 -4.67 4.96
C ASP A 138 -5.45 -5.21 5.73
N PRO A 139 -4.94 -4.53 6.78
CA PRO A 139 -3.78 -4.98 7.56
C PRO A 139 -4.03 -6.28 8.35
N ARG A 140 -5.30 -6.72 8.49
CA ARG A 140 -5.71 -7.94 9.17
C ARG A 140 -5.76 -9.16 8.24
N ALA A 141 -5.55 -8.96 6.94
CA ALA A 141 -5.65 -10.03 5.95
C ALA A 141 -4.59 -11.13 6.18
N LYS A 142 -5.03 -12.38 6.12
CA LYS A 142 -4.15 -13.55 6.30
C LYS A 142 -3.59 -13.98 4.95
N HIS A 143 -2.46 -13.40 4.58
CA HIS A 143 -1.77 -13.68 3.33
C HIS A 143 -1.34 -15.15 3.24
N ALA A 144 -1.62 -15.79 2.11
CA ALA A 144 -0.93 -17.00 1.73
C ALA A 144 0.33 -16.61 0.94
N LEU A 145 1.50 -17.13 1.36
CA LEU A 145 2.61 -17.23 0.42
C LEU A 145 2.17 -18.22 -0.67
N LYS A 146 2.20 -17.75 -1.92
CA LYS A 146 1.88 -18.54 -3.11
C LYS A 146 2.92 -18.26 -4.17
N ASP A 147 3.17 -19.27 -5.00
CA ASP A 147 3.95 -19.09 -6.21
C ASP A 147 3.14 -18.31 -7.26
N TYR A 148 3.84 -17.47 -8.01
CA TYR A 148 3.27 -16.58 -9.02
C TYR A 148 3.53 -17.14 -10.43
N PRO A 149 2.51 -17.52 -11.21
CA PRO A 149 2.63 -17.73 -12.65
C PRO A 149 3.34 -16.56 -13.33
N LEU A 150 4.13 -16.81 -14.38
CA LEU A 150 4.93 -15.75 -15.02
C LEU A 150 4.02 -14.60 -15.50
N PRO A 151 4.27 -13.34 -15.09
CA PRO A 151 3.42 -12.19 -15.41
C PRO A 151 3.53 -11.68 -16.87
N TRP A 152 4.05 -12.51 -17.79
CA TRP A 152 4.22 -12.18 -19.21
C TRP A 152 3.97 -13.40 -20.10
N GLN A 153 3.93 -13.19 -21.42
CA GLN A 153 3.91 -14.25 -22.42
C GLN A 153 5.07 -14.09 -23.42
N GLY A 154 5.62 -15.22 -23.88
CA GLY A 154 6.84 -15.26 -24.70
C GLY A 154 8.13 -15.33 -23.88
N GLY A 155 9.27 -15.35 -24.57
CA GLY A 155 10.60 -15.49 -23.98
C GLY A 155 11.58 -16.25 -24.90
N PRO A 156 12.74 -16.67 -24.38
CA PRO A 156 13.19 -16.51 -23.00
C PRO A 156 13.48 -15.04 -22.64
N PHE A 157 13.18 -14.67 -21.40
CA PHE A 157 13.54 -13.38 -20.79
C PHE A 157 14.33 -13.61 -19.50
N ARG A 158 15.04 -12.59 -19.02
CA ARG A 158 15.97 -12.72 -17.91
C ARG A 158 15.77 -11.68 -16.82
N VAL A 159 16.00 -12.09 -15.58
CA VAL A 159 16.09 -11.18 -14.44
C VAL A 159 17.34 -10.32 -14.58
N THR A 160 17.16 -9.00 -14.66
CA THR A 160 18.23 -7.99 -14.61
C THR A 160 18.53 -7.54 -13.19
N GLN A 161 17.51 -7.40 -12.35
CA GLN A 161 17.67 -6.98 -10.95
C GLN A 161 16.69 -7.76 -10.06
N GLY A 162 17.16 -8.16 -8.89
CA GLY A 162 16.35 -8.86 -7.88
C GLY A 162 16.18 -8.06 -6.59
N PRO A 163 15.72 -8.72 -5.51
CA PRO A 163 15.58 -8.10 -4.21
C PRO A 163 16.91 -7.58 -3.64
N GLY A 164 16.89 -6.41 -2.99
CA GLY A 164 18.09 -5.86 -2.34
C GLY A 164 19.20 -5.39 -3.28
N GLY A 165 18.84 -4.92 -4.49
CA GLY A 165 19.80 -4.44 -5.49
C GLY A 165 20.64 -3.25 -5.02
N GLY A 166 21.81 -3.08 -5.66
CA GLY A 166 22.74 -1.97 -5.36
C GLY A 166 22.34 -0.61 -5.91
N TYR A 167 21.28 -0.53 -6.72
CA TYR A 167 20.79 0.69 -7.38
C TYR A 167 19.39 1.08 -6.89
N SER A 168 18.46 0.11 -6.88
CA SER A 168 17.12 0.23 -6.29
C SER A 168 16.72 -1.10 -5.61
N HIS A 169 15.45 -1.25 -5.21
CA HIS A 169 14.95 -2.40 -4.44
C HIS A 169 15.52 -2.48 -3.02
N THR A 170 15.72 -1.33 -2.37
CA THR A 170 16.24 -1.24 -0.99
C THR A 170 15.17 -0.78 0.01
N GLY A 171 14.28 0.15 -0.37
CA GLY A 171 13.16 0.60 0.46
C GLY A 171 11.99 -0.39 0.50
N ALA A 172 11.12 -0.30 1.52
CA ALA A 172 10.13 -1.33 1.80
C ALA A 172 9.19 -1.67 0.63
N LYS A 173 8.72 -0.67 -0.12
CA LYS A 173 7.73 -0.87 -1.20
C LYS A 173 8.29 -1.60 -2.42
N GLY A 174 9.61 -1.51 -2.64
CA GLY A 174 10.32 -2.18 -3.74
C GLY A 174 11.31 -3.26 -3.33
N ARG A 175 11.55 -3.52 -2.03
CA ARG A 175 12.63 -4.43 -1.56
C ARG A 175 12.62 -5.80 -2.24
N TYR A 176 11.45 -6.41 -2.41
CA TYR A 176 11.30 -7.73 -3.00
C TYR A 176 10.90 -7.71 -4.47
N ALA A 177 11.03 -6.57 -5.13
CA ALA A 177 10.76 -6.46 -6.57
C ALA A 177 11.79 -7.24 -7.41
N ILE A 178 11.36 -7.59 -8.62
CA ILE A 178 12.17 -8.25 -9.64
C ILE A 178 11.97 -7.50 -10.95
N ASP A 179 13.08 -7.14 -11.60
CA ASP A 179 13.11 -6.54 -12.93
C ASP A 179 13.45 -7.62 -13.95
N ILE A 180 12.61 -7.77 -14.97
CA ILE A 180 12.75 -8.76 -16.05
C ILE A 180 12.90 -8.03 -17.38
N ALA A 181 14.10 -8.06 -17.96
CA ALA A 181 14.38 -7.41 -19.24
C ALA A 181 13.64 -8.10 -20.38
N MET A 182 12.88 -7.32 -21.14
CA MET A 182 12.08 -7.77 -22.27
C MET A 182 11.78 -6.62 -23.24
N PRO A 183 11.70 -6.86 -24.57
CA PRO A 183 11.39 -5.82 -25.54
C PRO A 183 10.05 -5.14 -25.24
N GLU A 184 9.94 -3.84 -25.53
CA GLU A 184 8.67 -3.12 -25.42
C GLU A 184 7.58 -3.75 -26.30
N GLY A 185 6.39 -3.95 -25.75
CA GLY A 185 5.27 -4.59 -26.45
C GLY A 185 5.08 -6.07 -26.12
N THR A 186 5.96 -6.67 -25.30
CA THR A 186 5.77 -8.02 -24.75
C THR A 186 4.46 -8.07 -23.95
N PRO A 187 3.57 -9.06 -24.15
CA PRO A 187 2.30 -9.12 -23.42
C PRO A 187 2.51 -9.32 -21.92
N ILE A 188 1.87 -8.48 -21.10
CA ILE A 188 1.86 -8.57 -19.64
C ILE A 188 0.49 -9.05 -19.18
N VAL A 189 0.48 -10.04 -18.29
CA VAL A 189 -0.71 -10.77 -17.87
C VAL A 189 -0.82 -10.86 -16.34
N ALA A 190 -2.04 -10.99 -15.84
CA ALA A 190 -2.31 -11.20 -14.43
C ALA A 190 -1.71 -12.54 -13.98
N SER A 191 -0.73 -12.47 -13.09
CA SER A 191 -0.09 -13.66 -12.51
C SER A 191 -1.05 -14.43 -11.59
N ARG A 192 -1.85 -13.71 -10.82
CA ARG A 192 -2.85 -14.26 -9.88
C ARG A 192 -4.23 -13.63 -10.12
N PRO A 193 -5.34 -14.33 -9.80
CA PRO A 193 -6.66 -13.74 -9.87
C PRO A 193 -6.82 -12.63 -8.83
N GLY A 194 -7.67 -11.64 -9.10
CA GLY A 194 -7.85 -10.49 -8.23
C GLY A 194 -8.73 -9.40 -8.84
N VAL A 195 -8.79 -8.24 -8.19
CA VAL A 195 -9.49 -7.04 -8.67
C VAL A 195 -8.48 -5.94 -8.99
N VAL A 196 -8.63 -5.27 -10.13
CA VAL A 196 -7.82 -4.10 -10.48
C VAL A 196 -8.17 -2.95 -9.55
N VAL A 197 -7.18 -2.49 -8.77
CA VAL A 197 -7.37 -1.43 -7.78
C VAL A 197 -7.08 -0.05 -8.36
N LYS A 198 -5.99 0.06 -9.12
CA LYS A 198 -5.51 1.33 -9.69
C LYS A 198 -4.74 1.09 -10.99
N THR A 199 -4.82 2.04 -11.91
CA THR A 199 -4.10 2.02 -13.19
C THR A 199 -3.50 3.39 -13.55
N GLU A 200 -2.40 3.38 -14.29
CA GLU A 200 -1.91 4.54 -15.06
C GLU A 200 -1.52 4.04 -16.46
N ASN A 201 -1.82 4.83 -17.50
CA ASN A 201 -1.70 4.44 -18.91
C ASN A 201 -1.30 5.60 -19.84
N ASN A 202 -1.19 6.83 -19.34
CA ASN A 202 -0.97 8.06 -20.11
C ASN A 202 0.46 8.61 -20.02
N GLN A 203 1.37 8.01 -19.26
CA GLN A 203 2.78 8.42 -19.21
C GLN A 203 3.50 8.00 -20.49
N SER A 204 4.09 8.96 -21.21
CA SER A 204 4.82 8.74 -22.46
C SER A 204 6.34 8.73 -22.26
N GLY A 205 6.97 7.57 -22.48
CA GLY A 205 8.43 7.44 -22.43
C GLY A 205 9.03 7.57 -21.03
N ARG A 206 10.35 7.71 -20.97
CA ARG A 206 11.13 7.80 -19.73
C ARG A 206 10.95 9.17 -19.07
N GLY A 207 11.00 9.22 -17.74
CA GLY A 207 10.82 10.44 -16.94
C GLY A 207 11.18 10.23 -15.47
N THR A 208 10.86 11.21 -14.62
CA THR A 208 11.17 11.16 -13.18
C THR A 208 10.11 10.45 -12.33
N ASN A 209 8.93 10.15 -12.88
CA ASN A 209 7.91 9.39 -12.16
C ASN A 209 8.41 7.94 -11.93
N PRO A 210 8.42 7.45 -10.69
CA PRO A 210 9.05 6.16 -10.35
C PRO A 210 8.32 4.94 -10.90
N SER A 211 7.00 5.03 -11.12
CA SER A 211 6.15 3.89 -11.47
C SER A 211 5.91 3.74 -12.98
N GLY A 212 6.00 4.82 -13.74
CA GLY A 212 5.55 4.84 -15.13
C GLY A 212 4.07 4.54 -15.26
N ASN A 213 3.66 3.92 -16.37
CA ASN A 213 2.33 3.30 -16.46
C ASN A 213 2.30 1.99 -15.68
N PHE A 214 1.18 1.70 -15.03
CA PHE A 214 1.08 0.52 -14.17
C PHE A 214 -0.33 -0.07 -14.05
N VAL A 215 -0.38 -1.28 -13.50
CA VAL A 215 -1.58 -1.90 -12.95
C VAL A 215 -1.29 -2.37 -11.53
N ARG A 216 -2.19 -2.10 -10.58
CA ARG A 216 -2.24 -2.77 -9.26
C ARG A 216 -3.42 -3.72 -9.21
N LEU A 217 -3.18 -4.98 -8.84
CA LEU A 217 -4.23 -5.96 -8.52
C LEU A 217 -4.27 -6.21 -7.01
N LEU A 218 -5.45 -6.41 -6.44
CA LEU A 218 -5.67 -6.96 -5.10
C LEU A 218 -6.12 -8.42 -5.22
N HIS A 219 -5.46 -9.33 -4.52
CA HIS A 219 -5.78 -10.75 -4.48
C HIS A 219 -6.68 -11.11 -3.29
N ASP A 220 -7.35 -12.26 -3.37
CA ASP A 220 -8.33 -12.73 -2.39
C ASP A 220 -7.75 -13.00 -0.97
N ASP A 221 -6.42 -13.01 -0.81
CA ASP A 221 -5.69 -13.12 0.47
C ASP A 221 -5.09 -11.78 0.94
N GLY A 222 -5.51 -10.67 0.34
CA GLY A 222 -5.10 -9.31 0.71
C GLY A 222 -3.68 -8.91 0.29
N THR A 223 -2.94 -9.75 -0.42
CA THR A 223 -1.71 -9.31 -1.10
C THR A 223 -2.06 -8.58 -2.39
N MET A 224 -1.12 -7.78 -2.89
CA MET A 224 -1.29 -6.99 -4.11
C MET A 224 -0.08 -7.17 -5.04
N SER A 225 -0.29 -7.62 -6.27
CA SER A 225 0.73 -7.59 -7.32
C SER A 225 0.69 -6.26 -8.08
N VAL A 226 1.85 -5.65 -8.30
CA VAL A 226 2.01 -4.40 -9.05
C VAL A 226 2.94 -4.62 -10.24
N TYR A 227 2.55 -4.10 -11.40
CA TYR A 227 3.23 -4.25 -12.70
C TYR A 227 3.57 -2.84 -13.20
N LEU A 228 4.86 -2.46 -13.18
CA LEU A 228 5.31 -1.08 -13.47
C LEU A 228 5.96 -0.93 -14.86
N HIS A 229 6.26 0.32 -15.23
CA HIS A 229 6.93 0.74 -16.48
C HIS A 229 6.23 0.34 -17.78
N LEU A 230 4.93 0.00 -17.74
CA LEU A 230 4.16 -0.49 -18.87
C LEU A 230 4.14 0.50 -20.05
N LYS A 231 3.88 0.01 -21.26
CA LYS A 231 3.89 0.86 -22.46
C LYS A 231 2.71 1.83 -22.47
N HIS A 232 2.98 3.07 -22.89
CA HIS A 232 1.99 4.13 -23.06
C HIS A 232 0.79 3.62 -23.90
N ARG A 233 -0.42 3.84 -23.40
CA ARG A 233 -1.70 3.39 -23.99
C ARG A 233 -1.82 1.87 -24.21
N SER A 234 -1.06 1.05 -23.46
CA SER A 234 -1.10 -0.40 -23.57
C SER A 234 -1.91 -1.11 -22.49
N VAL A 235 -2.24 -0.46 -21.37
CA VAL A 235 -3.12 -1.06 -20.34
C VAL A 235 -4.52 -1.22 -20.93
N VAL A 236 -5.07 -2.43 -20.84
CA VAL A 236 -6.37 -2.84 -21.40
C VAL A 236 -7.42 -3.18 -20.35
N VAL A 237 -7.06 -3.10 -19.06
CA VAL A 237 -7.97 -3.33 -17.93
C VAL A 237 -8.41 -2.03 -17.26
N GLN A 238 -9.52 -2.08 -16.53
CA GLN A 238 -10.13 -0.92 -15.85
C GLN A 238 -10.21 -1.13 -14.34
N GLU A 239 -10.18 -0.05 -13.56
CA GLU A 239 -10.34 -0.09 -12.10
C GLU A 239 -11.70 -0.71 -11.73
N GLY A 240 -11.70 -1.70 -10.83
CA GLY A 240 -12.85 -2.51 -10.46
C GLY A 240 -13.04 -3.81 -11.24
N GLN A 241 -12.31 -4.01 -12.34
CA GLN A 241 -12.37 -5.26 -13.10
C GLN A 241 -11.78 -6.43 -12.30
N ARG A 242 -12.54 -7.53 -12.14
CA ARG A 242 -11.98 -8.82 -11.68
C ARG A 242 -11.27 -9.51 -12.86
N VAL A 243 -10.07 -10.02 -12.58
CA VAL A 243 -9.20 -10.73 -13.53
C VAL A 243 -8.84 -12.12 -13.02
N ASN A 244 -8.56 -13.04 -13.94
CA ASN A 244 -8.06 -14.40 -13.68
C ASN A 244 -6.58 -14.53 -14.09
N VAL A 245 -5.92 -15.63 -13.71
CA VAL A 245 -4.56 -15.96 -14.20
C VAL A 245 -4.51 -15.89 -15.73
N GLY A 246 -3.48 -15.26 -16.28
CA GLY A 246 -3.29 -15.12 -17.73
C GLY A 246 -4.13 -14.03 -18.40
N THR A 247 -4.99 -13.31 -17.68
CA THR A 247 -5.76 -12.18 -18.24
C THR A 247 -4.80 -11.08 -18.72
N PRO A 248 -4.89 -10.60 -19.97
CA PRO A 248 -4.08 -9.48 -20.45
C PRO A 248 -4.30 -8.23 -19.59
N LEU A 249 -3.21 -7.67 -19.07
CA LEU A 249 -3.21 -6.39 -18.33
C LEU A 249 -2.75 -5.25 -19.23
N GLY A 250 -1.71 -5.49 -20.03
CA GLY A 250 -1.16 -4.54 -20.98
C GLY A 250 0.10 -5.08 -21.65
N LYS A 251 1.09 -4.21 -21.89
CA LYS A 251 2.37 -4.58 -22.49
C LYS A 251 3.56 -3.96 -21.79
N SER A 252 4.70 -4.64 -21.81
CA SER A 252 5.98 -4.12 -21.29
C SER A 252 6.34 -2.83 -22.01
N GLY A 253 7.01 -1.93 -21.29
CA GLY A 253 7.40 -0.62 -21.78
C GLY A 253 8.75 -0.18 -21.25
N ASN A 254 8.96 1.12 -21.26
CA ASN A 254 10.14 1.79 -20.74
C ASN A 254 9.72 3.16 -20.17
N THR A 255 8.60 3.20 -19.43
CA THR A 255 7.96 4.45 -19.00
C THR A 255 8.28 4.84 -17.56
N GLY A 256 8.32 6.14 -17.28
CA GLY A 256 8.77 6.63 -15.97
C GLY A 256 10.29 6.45 -15.76
N ASN A 257 10.72 6.27 -14.52
CA ASN A 257 12.13 6.19 -14.11
C ASN A 257 12.75 4.82 -14.36
N SER A 258 12.71 4.40 -15.62
CA SER A 258 13.33 3.17 -16.12
C SER A 258 14.69 3.46 -16.75
N THR A 259 15.62 2.49 -16.70
CA THR A 259 16.91 2.55 -17.42
C THR A 259 16.83 1.97 -18.83
N GLY A 260 15.96 0.98 -19.07
CA GLY A 260 15.72 0.34 -20.37
C GLY A 260 14.48 -0.58 -20.35
N PRO A 261 14.03 -1.13 -21.49
CA PRO A 261 12.79 -1.90 -21.56
C PRO A 261 12.76 -3.14 -20.66
N HIS A 262 11.81 -3.19 -19.73
CA HIS A 262 11.63 -4.30 -18.79
C HIS A 262 10.20 -4.33 -18.23
N LEU A 263 9.88 -5.40 -17.50
CA LEU A 263 8.81 -5.41 -16.50
C LEU A 263 9.46 -5.32 -15.12
N HIS A 264 9.06 -4.34 -14.31
CA HIS A 264 9.26 -4.38 -12.86
C HIS A 264 8.02 -4.97 -12.22
N PHE A 265 8.20 -6.04 -11.43
CA PHE A 265 7.12 -6.77 -10.78
C PHE A 265 7.37 -6.91 -9.28
N VAL A 266 6.38 -6.54 -8.46
CA VAL A 266 6.47 -6.61 -7.00
C VAL A 266 5.16 -7.07 -6.38
N VAL A 267 5.27 -7.85 -5.30
CA VAL A 267 4.14 -8.28 -4.46
C VAL A 267 4.20 -7.53 -3.14
N GLN A 268 3.06 -6.98 -2.71
CA GLN A 268 2.93 -6.13 -1.52
C GLN A 268 1.77 -6.52 -0.61
N LYS A 269 1.75 -5.96 0.60
CA LYS A 269 0.63 -6.01 1.56
C LYS A 269 0.53 -4.70 2.36
N ASN A 270 -0.62 -4.47 3.02
CA ASN A 270 -0.78 -3.46 4.06
C ASN A 270 -0.11 -3.96 5.37
N VAL A 271 0.52 -3.06 6.15
CA VAL A 271 1.07 -3.32 7.49
C VAL A 271 0.84 -2.18 8.50
N GLY A 272 -0.32 -1.50 8.44
CA GLY A 272 -0.72 -0.49 9.43
C GLY A 272 -0.41 0.93 8.96
N LEU A 273 -1.30 1.50 8.14
CA LEU A 273 -1.20 2.82 7.50
C LEU A 273 0.02 3.00 6.58
N ASP A 274 0.60 1.89 6.10
CA ASP A 274 1.52 1.87 4.96
C ASP A 274 1.51 0.49 4.27
N THR A 275 2.13 0.42 3.08
CA THR A 275 2.34 -0.83 2.33
C THR A 275 3.83 -1.22 2.27
N ILE A 276 4.11 -2.53 2.32
CA ILE A 276 5.46 -3.08 2.11
C ILE A 276 5.43 -4.18 1.07
N SER A 277 6.55 -4.36 0.36
CA SER A 277 6.78 -5.57 -0.45
C SER A 277 7.06 -6.77 0.45
N ILE A 278 6.78 -7.96 -0.08
CA ILE A 278 7.01 -9.25 0.57
C ILE A 278 7.72 -10.22 -0.39
N PRO A 279 8.47 -11.21 0.14
CA PRO A 279 9.02 -12.28 -0.68
C PRO A 279 7.93 -13.01 -1.47
N PHE A 280 8.24 -13.36 -2.71
CA PHE A 280 7.46 -14.26 -3.56
C PHE A 280 8.41 -15.09 -4.42
N ALA A 281 7.90 -16.19 -4.98
CA ALA A 281 8.58 -16.98 -5.99
C ALA A 281 7.71 -17.04 -7.26
N PHE A 282 8.34 -17.26 -8.42
CA PHE A 282 7.61 -17.61 -9.63
C PHE A 282 7.41 -19.14 -9.69
N THR A 283 6.30 -19.62 -10.28
CA THR A 283 6.02 -21.07 -10.46
C THR A 283 7.00 -21.77 -11.42
N GLN A 284 7.88 -21.02 -12.07
CA GLN A 284 8.86 -21.49 -13.04
C GLN A 284 10.18 -20.74 -12.77
N ALA A 285 11.32 -21.42 -12.97
CA ALA A 285 12.61 -20.76 -12.91
C ALA A 285 12.72 -19.73 -14.04
N VAL A 286 13.28 -18.56 -13.71
CA VAL A 286 13.59 -17.50 -14.68
C VAL A 286 15.09 -17.30 -14.64
N ASP A 287 15.74 -17.47 -15.80
CA ASP A 287 17.17 -17.23 -15.97
C ASP A 287 17.56 -15.85 -15.40
N ARG A 288 18.58 -15.82 -14.55
CA ARG A 288 19.26 -14.56 -14.23
C ARG A 288 20.25 -14.26 -15.36
N LEU A 289 20.55 -12.99 -15.59
CA LEU A 289 21.77 -12.67 -16.33
C LEU A 289 23.00 -13.24 -15.59
N PRO A 290 24.09 -13.60 -16.31
CA PRO A 290 25.37 -13.87 -15.67
C PRO A 290 25.75 -12.69 -14.78
N ASN A 291 26.29 -12.97 -13.59
CA ASN A 291 26.60 -11.91 -12.62
C ASN A 291 27.90 -11.18 -12.99
N PHE A 292 27.84 -10.32 -14.01
CA PHE A 292 28.97 -9.52 -14.49
C PHE A 292 29.56 -8.55 -13.45
N ALA A 293 28.95 -8.43 -12.26
CA ALA A 293 29.52 -7.70 -11.13
C ALA A 293 30.64 -8.48 -10.39
N VAL A 294 30.88 -9.76 -10.72
CA VAL A 294 32.06 -10.52 -10.25
C VAL A 294 33.12 -10.51 -11.36
N GLY A 295 33.80 -9.37 -11.50
CA GLY A 295 34.88 -9.19 -12.46
C GLY A 295 36.19 -9.80 -11.99
N GLY A 296 36.42 -11.06 -12.38
CA GLY A 296 37.69 -11.80 -12.26
C GLY A 296 37.77 -12.76 -11.08
N GLU A 297 38.38 -13.94 -11.21
CA GLU A 297 38.91 -14.68 -12.38
C GLU A 297 38.83 -16.20 -12.00
N PRO A 298 39.14 -17.17 -12.90
CA PRO A 298 38.79 -18.60 -12.68
C PRO A 298 39.68 -19.37 -11.69
#